data_AF-A0A9E2RSC4-F1
#
_entry.id   AF-A0A9E2RSC4-F1
#
_cell.length_a   1.000
_cell.length_b   1.000
_cell.length_c   1.000
_cell.angle_alpha   90.00
_cell.angle_beta   90.00
_cell.angle_gamma   90.00
#
_symmetry.space_group_name_H-M   'P 1'
#
loop_
_entity.id
_entity.type
_entity.pdbx_description
1 polymer ?
#
loop_
_entity_poly.entity_id
_entity_poly.type
_entity_poly.pdbx_seq_one_letter_code
_entity_poly.pdbx_strand_id
1 'polypeptide(L)' 'MKVKIFMDSSASTIEGQINAWLDQLGSAAIIKTETVLTSMVKNDGNYPCIAVTVWYETQDSN' A
#
# COMPACT_ATOMS: atom_id res chain seq x y z
N MET A 1 3.96 -11.19 11.09
CA MET A 1 3.57 -9.85 10.58
C MET A 1 4.53 -9.29 9.53
N LYS A 2 4.01 -8.90 8.37
CA LYS A 2 4.69 -8.27 7.22
C LYS A 2 4.05 -6.89 6.93
N VAL A 3 4.78 -5.99 6.25
CA VAL A 3 4.30 -4.65 5.87
C VAL A 3 4.51 -4.41 4.37
N LYS A 4 3.50 -3.86 3.69
CA LYS A 4 3.55 -3.43 2.29
C LYS A 4 3.10 -1.97 2.21
N ILE A 5 3.83 -1.15 1.46
CA ILE A 5 3.49 0.27 1.25
C ILE A 5 3.25 0.50 -0.24
N PHE A 6 2.14 1.14 -0.56
CA PHE A 6 1.75 1.60 -1.89
C PHE A 6 1.80 3.13 -1.89
N MET A 7 2.39 3.73 -2.92
CA MET A 7 2.45 5.18 -3.06
C MET A 7 2.20 5.58 -4.50
N ASP A 8 1.30 6.53 -4.69
CA ASP A 8 1.02 7.16 -5.98
C ASP A 8 0.32 8.51 -5.76
N SER A 9 0.24 9.34 -6.79
CA SER A 9 -0.58 10.57 -6.75
C SER A 9 -2.06 10.28 -7.07
N SER A 10 -2.37 9.12 -7.63
CA SER A 10 -3.72 8.70 -8.01
C SER A 10 -4.22 7.54 -7.13
N ALA A 11 -5.38 7.74 -6.51
CA ALA A 11 -6.04 6.71 -5.72
C ALA A 11 -6.36 5.46 -6.56
N SER A 12 -6.85 5.64 -7.79
CA SER A 12 -7.19 4.52 -8.69
C SER A 12 -5.98 3.70 -9.09
N THR A 13 -4.81 4.32 -9.21
CA THR A 13 -3.55 3.59 -9.44
C THR A 13 -3.20 2.73 -8.24
N ILE A 14 -3.33 3.26 -7.02
CA ILE A 14 -3.09 2.52 -5.77
C ILE A 14 -4.08 1.37 -5.63
N GLU A 15 -5.36 1.58 -5.89
CA GLU A 15 -6.38 0.51 -5.86
C GLU A 15 -6.02 -0.62 -6.81
N GLY A 16 -5.62 -0.31 -8.04
CA GLY A 16 -5.16 -1.32 -9.00
C GLY A 16 -3.92 -2.08 -8.51
N GLN A 17 -2.95 -1.38 -7.92
CA GLN A 17 -1.76 -2.01 -7.35
C GLN A 17 -2.07 -2.92 -6.16
N ILE A 18 -2.97 -2.49 -5.27
CA ILE A 18 -3.40 -3.27 -4.11
C ILE A 18 -4.12 -4.53 -4.58
N ASN A 19 -5.07 -4.41 -5.51
CA ASN A 19 -5.82 -5.55 -6.02
C ASN A 19 -4.90 -6.57 -6.70
N ALA A 20 -4.02 -6.12 -7.60
CA ALA A 20 -3.05 -7.01 -8.26
C ALA A 20 -2.09 -7.67 -7.25
N TRP A 21 -1.73 -6.97 -6.18
CA TRP A 21 -0.92 -7.53 -5.10
C TRP A 21 -1.69 -8.56 -4.25
N LEU A 22 -2.96 -8.30 -3.94
CA LEU A 22 -3.82 -9.23 -3.21
C LEU A 22 -4.06 -10.52 -4.01
N ASP A 23 -4.29 -10.42 -5.33
CA ASP A 23 -4.40 -11.57 -6.23
C ASP A 23 -3.14 -12.46 -6.20
N GLN A 24 -1.95 -11.86 -6.02
CA GLN A 24 -0.69 -12.59 -5.91
C GLN A 24 -0.42 -13.17 -4.51
N LEU A 25 -1.04 -12.61 -3.47
CA LEU A 25 -0.76 -13.00 -2.09
C LEU A 25 -1.37 -14.35 -1.68
N GLY A 26 -2.36 -14.83 -2.42
CA GLY A 26 -3.09 -16.04 -2.06
C GLY A 26 -3.89 -15.87 -0.77
N SER A 27 -3.48 -16.54 0.32
CA SER A 27 -4.14 -16.45 1.62
C SER A 27 -3.36 -15.53 2.56
N ALA A 28 -3.92 -14.36 2.84
CA ALA A 28 -3.37 -13.41 3.78
C ALA A 28 -4.45 -12.74 4.64
N ALA A 29 -4.17 -12.61 5.93
CA ALA A 29 -4.97 -11.83 6.85
C ALA A 29 -4.43 -10.40 6.87
N ILE A 30 -5.25 -9.43 6.45
CA ILE A 30 -4.94 -8.02 6.61
C ILE A 30 -5.23 -7.64 8.07
N ILE A 31 -4.20 -7.19 8.78
CA ILE A 31 -4.27 -6.80 10.18
C ILE A 31 -4.69 -5.34 10.31
N LYS A 32 -4.09 -4.48 9.50
CA LYS A 32 -4.29 -3.04 9.53
C LYS A 32 -4.05 -2.45 8.16
N THR A 33 -4.78 -1.38 7.85
CA THR A 33 -4.51 -0.52 6.71
C THR A 33 -4.51 0.93 7.20
N GLU A 34 -3.49 1.69 6.82
CA GLU A 34 -3.41 3.13 7.08
C GLU A 34 -3.19 3.86 5.76
N THR A 35 -3.93 4.95 5.56
CA THR A 35 -3.78 5.82 4.41
C THR A 35 -3.34 7.20 4.88
N VAL A 36 -2.25 7.71 4.32
CA VAL A 36 -1.72 9.03 4.64
C VAL A 36 -1.60 9.82 3.34
N LEU A 37 -2.17 11.01 3.32
CA LEU A 37 -1.90 12.01 2.29
C LEU A 37 -0.63 12.75 2.71
N THR A 38 0.43 12.61 1.93
CA THR A 38 1.69 13.29 2.20
C THR A 38 1.99 14.31 1.11
N SER A 39 2.15 15.56 1.54
CA SER A 39 2.83 16.58 0.74
C SER A 39 4.33 16.35 0.92
N MET A 40 4.90 15.38 0.19
CA MET A 40 6.35 15.20 0.22
C MET A 40 7.00 16.34 -0.56
N VAL A 41 7.72 17.21 0.15
CA VAL A 41 8.66 18.15 -0.49
C VAL A 41 9.82 17.32 -1.03
N LYS A 42 9.69 16.81 -2.25
CA LYS A 42 10.88 16.52 -3.06
C LYS A 42 11.35 17.85 -3.65
N ASN A 43 12.67 18.03 -3.64
CA ASN A 43 13.43 19.24 -3.96
C ASN A 43 13.15 19.92 -5.32
N ASP A 44 12.09 19.55 -6.07
CA ASP A 44 11.78 20.10 -7.40
C ASP A 44 10.29 20.01 -7.81
N GLY A 45 9.36 19.76 -6.87
CA GLY A 45 7.93 19.73 -7.24
C GLY A 45 7.05 19.07 -6.20
N ASN A 46 6.22 19.88 -5.54
CA ASN A 46 5.28 19.43 -4.52
C ASN A 46 4.07 18.75 -5.19
N TYR A 47 4.08 17.42 -5.29
CA TYR A 47 2.89 16.65 -5.64
C TYR A 47 2.37 15.90 -4.40
N PRO A 48 1.06 15.96 -4.12
CA PRO A 48 0.49 15.11 -3.09
C PRO A 48 0.66 13.65 -3.50
N CYS A 49 1.31 12.86 -2.65
CA CYS A 49 1.34 11.41 -2.77
C CYS A 49 0.40 10.82 -1.72
N ILE A 50 -0.48 9.93 -2.16
CA ILE A 50 -1.25 9.06 -1.29
C ILE A 50 -0.32 7.90 -0.95
N ALA A 51 -0.17 7.61 0.34
CA ALA A 51 0.57 6.45 0.83
C ALA A 51 -0.40 5.51 1.57
N VAL A 52 -0.55 4.28 1.09
CA VAL A 52 -1.33 3.23 1.75
C VAL A 52 -0.38 2.19 2.31
N THR A 53 -0.39 2.02 3.63
CA THR A 53 0.39 1.01 4.34
C THR A 53 -0.52 -0.12 4.78
N VAL A 54 -0.17 -1.34 4.43
CA VAL A 54 -0.90 -2.57 4.76
C VAL A 54 -0.02 -3.45 5.62
N TRP A 55 -0.49 -3.75 6.83
CA TRP A 55 0.09 -4.78 7.71
C TRP A 55 -0.69 -6.07 7.51
N TYR A 56 0.01 -7.15 7.24
CA TYR A 56 -0.62 -8.42 6.90
C TYR A 56 0.18 -9.62 7.40
N GLU A 57 -0.48 -10.76 7.49
CA GLU A 57 0.12 -12.05 7.78
C GLU A 57 -0.28 -13.03 6.68
N THR A 58 0.71 -13.67 6.04
CA THR A 58 0.45 -14.76 5.09
C THR A 58 0.19 -16.03 5.89
N GLN A 59 -0.79 -16.83 5.46
CA GLN A 59 -0.92 -18.21 5.95
C GLN A 59 0.15 -19.10 5.31
N ASP A 60 1.42 -18.73 5.46
CA ASP A 60 2.49 -19.70 5.34
C ASP A 60 2.43 -20.55 6.61
N SER A 61 1.64 -21.62 6.52
CA SER A 61 1.83 -22.77 7.39
C SER A 61 3.19 -23.38 7.02
N ASN A 62 4.19 -23.10 7.84
CA ASN A 62 5.43 -23.86 8.05
C ASN A 62 6.29 -24.20 6.81
#